data_AF-A0A1G0SS99-F1
#
_entry.id   AF-A0A1G0SS99-F1
#
_cell.length_a   1.000
_cell.length_b   1.000
_cell.length_c   1.000
_cell.angle_alpha   90.00
_cell.angle_beta   90.00
_cell.angle_gamma   90.00
#
_symmetry.space_group_name_H-M   'P 1'
#
loop_
_entity.id
_entity.type
_entity.pdbx_description
1 polymer ?
#
loop_
_entity_poly.entity_id
_entity_poly.type
_entity_poly.pdbx_seq_one_letter_code
_entity_poly.pdbx_strand_id
1 'polypeptide(L)'
;MRSIKKLHHAIDEPMNGLSTYRAFPNIYIDQIDPFLLLNHHGPQEFSQNNSGLPFGPHPHRGFETLTFILKGDVVHSDSSGGKSIITTGGIQWMTAGKGIIHSENSSDEFKRKGGVEEVLQLWINLPAKLKLTPPKYIGLQKNQIPKLKLDSGKLTVNLISGKWDNTKGEIDSLTDIFTSFIELRKNGILNISVEKERNILLYVVDGKIRVNNEIADKLILVEFNNNNEKINIEALEDSIIIFCHGRPLNEPVVSYGPFVMNTEAEIRQAMIDYQSGKFG
;
A
#
# COMPACT_ATOMS: atom_id res chain seq x y z
N MET A 1 16.45 -8.62 18.75
CA MET A 1 15.69 -7.76 17.81
C MET A 1 15.90 -8.28 16.41
N ARG A 2 14.89 -8.19 15.54
CA ARG A 2 14.96 -8.58 14.13
C ARG A 2 15.90 -7.63 13.41
N SER A 3 17.00 -8.13 12.84
CA SER A 3 18.04 -7.24 12.31
C SER A 3 17.59 -6.56 11.02
N ILE A 4 17.95 -5.29 10.88
CA ILE A 4 17.76 -4.54 9.64
C ILE A 4 18.80 -5.04 8.63
N LYS A 5 18.33 -5.40 7.43
CA LYS A 5 19.18 -5.79 6.31
C LYS A 5 19.70 -4.55 5.60
N LYS A 6 18.82 -3.58 5.33
CA LYS A 6 19.17 -2.33 4.67
C LYS A 6 18.07 -1.28 4.83
N LEU A 7 18.47 0.00 4.79
CA LEU A 7 17.57 1.14 4.64
C LEU A 7 17.62 1.59 3.18
N HIS A 8 16.45 1.74 2.55
CA HIS A 8 16.33 2.14 1.16
C HIS A 8 15.59 3.47 1.07
N HIS A 9 16.20 4.45 0.43
CA HIS A 9 15.50 5.68 0.06
C HIS A 9 14.58 5.40 -1.12
N ALA A 10 13.34 5.86 -1.03
CA ALA A 10 12.45 5.89 -2.20
C ALA A 10 13.05 6.79 -3.28
N ILE A 11 12.95 6.37 -4.54
CA ILE A 11 13.48 7.10 -5.69
C ILE A 11 12.42 8.04 -6.22
N ASP A 12 12.79 9.29 -6.50
CA ASP A 12 11.92 10.26 -7.16
C ASP A 12 11.65 9.82 -8.62
N GLU A 13 10.38 9.62 -8.95
CA GLU A 13 9.89 9.17 -10.24
C GLU A 13 8.59 9.91 -10.61
N PRO A 14 8.65 11.20 -10.94
CA PRO A 14 7.45 12.00 -11.18
C PRO A 14 6.59 11.42 -12.32
N MET A 15 5.28 11.39 -12.11
CA MET A 15 4.31 10.79 -13.04
C MET A 15 3.26 11.80 -13.45
N ASN A 16 3.24 12.23 -14.72
CA ASN A 16 2.20 13.12 -15.27
C ASN A 16 1.92 14.38 -14.42
N GLY A 17 2.97 15.01 -13.87
CA GLY A 17 2.85 16.19 -13.02
C GLY A 17 2.59 15.90 -11.53
N LEU A 18 2.58 14.62 -11.12
CA LEU A 18 2.61 14.20 -9.72
C LEU A 18 4.04 14.02 -9.23
N SER A 19 4.37 14.65 -8.10
CA SER A 19 5.49 14.25 -7.25
C SER A 19 5.24 12.83 -6.75
N THR A 20 6.09 11.90 -7.16
CA THR A 20 5.90 10.48 -6.91
C THR A 20 7.23 9.87 -6.53
N TYR A 21 7.24 9.11 -5.44
CA TYR A 21 8.39 8.38 -4.95
C TYR A 21 8.14 6.88 -5.01
N ARG A 22 9.05 6.13 -5.63
CA ARG A 22 8.99 4.67 -5.69
C ARG A 22 9.86 4.06 -4.59
N ALA A 23 9.20 3.50 -3.57
CA ALA A 23 9.91 2.82 -2.48
C ALA A 23 10.51 1.48 -2.94
N PHE A 24 9.76 0.73 -3.75
CA PHE A 24 10.18 -0.47 -4.49
C PHE A 24 9.11 -0.80 -5.56
N PRO A 25 9.43 -1.54 -6.64
CA PRO A 25 10.75 -1.99 -7.05
C PRO A 25 11.61 -0.85 -7.57
N ASN A 26 12.91 -0.86 -7.29
CA ASN A 26 13.85 0.10 -7.85
C ASN A 26 15.25 -0.53 -7.98
N ILE A 27 16.25 0.27 -8.41
CA ILE A 27 17.61 -0.24 -8.65
C ILE A 27 18.32 -0.82 -7.40
N TYR A 28 17.83 -0.54 -6.19
CA TYR A 28 18.42 -0.97 -4.93
C TYR A 28 17.69 -2.13 -4.27
N ILE A 29 16.42 -2.32 -4.60
CA ILE A 29 15.56 -3.38 -4.08
C ILE A 29 14.51 -3.76 -5.12
N ASP A 30 14.42 -5.05 -5.42
CA ASP A 30 13.42 -5.58 -6.35
C ASP A 30 12.04 -5.61 -5.68
N GLN A 31 11.77 -6.58 -4.81
CA GLN A 31 10.48 -6.68 -4.12
C GLN A 31 10.63 -7.24 -2.71
N ILE A 32 9.57 -7.10 -1.90
CA ILE A 32 9.47 -7.73 -0.58
C ILE A 32 8.27 -8.68 -0.63
N ASP A 33 8.45 -9.91 -1.10
CA ASP A 33 7.37 -10.91 -1.23
C ASP A 33 6.52 -10.99 0.05
N PRO A 34 5.19 -10.77 0.03
CA PRO A 34 4.29 -10.70 -1.14
C PRO A 34 4.00 -9.31 -1.71
N PHE A 35 4.70 -8.28 -1.26
CA PHE A 35 4.55 -6.91 -1.73
C PHE A 35 5.34 -6.69 -3.03
N LEU A 36 4.65 -6.22 -4.07
CA LEU A 36 5.17 -6.08 -5.43
C LEU A 36 5.66 -4.67 -5.73
N LEU A 37 4.97 -3.66 -5.21
CA LEU A 37 5.24 -2.26 -5.50
C LEU A 37 4.70 -1.38 -4.38
N LEU A 38 5.41 -0.29 -4.05
CA LEU A 38 4.88 0.82 -3.25
C LEU A 38 5.28 2.15 -3.89
N ASN A 39 4.26 2.86 -4.39
CA ASN A 39 4.38 4.25 -4.84
C ASN A 39 3.80 5.18 -3.77
N HIS A 40 4.46 6.32 -3.58
CA HIS A 40 4.04 7.40 -2.71
C HIS A 40 3.87 8.67 -3.54
N HIS A 41 2.64 9.09 -3.76
CA HIS A 41 2.29 10.32 -4.46
C HIS A 41 2.10 11.46 -3.43
N GLY A 42 2.85 12.54 -3.59
CA GLY A 42 2.78 13.70 -2.71
C GLY A 42 3.63 13.59 -1.43
N PRO A 43 3.36 14.43 -0.42
CA PRO A 43 2.27 15.42 -0.40
C PRO A 43 2.49 16.51 -1.46
N GLN A 44 1.44 16.84 -2.21
CA GLN A 44 1.49 17.85 -3.28
C GLN A 44 0.28 18.78 -3.18
N GLU A 45 0.53 20.09 -3.29
CA GLU A 45 -0.52 21.11 -3.37
C GLU A 45 -1.08 21.19 -4.80
N PHE A 46 -2.39 21.09 -4.92
CA PHE A 46 -3.13 21.31 -6.15
C PHE A 46 -3.84 22.67 -6.09
N SER A 47 -3.73 23.47 -7.16
CA SER A 47 -4.47 24.71 -7.28
C SER A 47 -5.98 24.48 -7.44
N GLN A 48 -6.78 25.52 -7.27
CA GLN A 48 -8.18 25.51 -7.71
C GLN A 48 -8.30 25.19 -9.20
N ASN A 49 -9.40 24.57 -9.59
CA ASN A 49 -9.70 24.13 -10.95
C ASN A 49 -8.60 23.27 -11.59
N ASN A 50 -8.06 22.32 -10.81
CA ASN A 50 -7.07 21.35 -11.28
C ASN A 50 -7.71 20.16 -12.02
N SER A 51 -6.87 19.26 -12.55
CA SER A 51 -7.30 18.05 -13.29
C SER A 51 -7.43 16.78 -12.43
N GLY A 52 -7.16 16.87 -11.12
CA GLY A 52 -7.13 15.74 -10.20
C GLY A 52 -5.96 14.78 -10.45
N LEU A 53 -6.04 13.60 -9.84
CA LEU A 53 -5.12 12.50 -10.12
C LEU A 53 -5.25 12.01 -11.59
N PRO A 54 -4.14 11.68 -12.27
CA PRO A 54 -4.10 11.40 -13.70
C PRO A 54 -4.34 9.92 -14.07
N PHE A 55 -4.86 9.09 -13.15
CA PHE A 55 -5.01 7.65 -13.38
C PHE A 55 -6.35 7.32 -14.03
N GLY A 56 -6.42 7.56 -15.35
CA GLY A 56 -7.56 7.14 -16.19
C GLY A 56 -7.75 5.62 -16.25
N PRO A 57 -8.73 5.13 -17.04
CA PRO A 57 -9.01 3.70 -17.17
C PRO A 57 -7.77 2.90 -17.56
N HIS A 58 -7.39 1.93 -16.73
CA HIS A 58 -6.27 1.03 -16.97
C HIS A 58 -6.56 -0.37 -16.40
N PRO A 59 -5.99 -1.44 -16.98
CA PRO A 59 -6.24 -2.80 -16.52
C PRO A 59 -5.32 -3.15 -15.33
N HIS A 60 -5.68 -4.19 -14.58
CA HIS A 60 -4.79 -4.95 -13.67
C HIS A 60 -5.18 -6.43 -13.67
N ARG A 61 -4.22 -7.35 -13.46
CA ARG A 61 -4.47 -8.80 -13.30
C ARG A 61 -3.44 -9.46 -12.38
N GLY A 62 -3.91 -10.37 -11.52
CA GLY A 62 -3.09 -11.34 -10.79
C GLY A 62 -2.60 -10.91 -9.41
N PHE A 63 -3.07 -9.77 -8.89
CA PHE A 63 -2.67 -9.22 -7.59
C PHE A 63 -3.80 -8.36 -6.99
N GLU A 64 -3.55 -7.75 -5.83
CA GLU A 64 -4.42 -6.78 -5.18
C GLU A 64 -3.73 -5.41 -5.08
N THR A 65 -4.50 -4.31 -5.17
CA THR A 65 -4.02 -2.97 -4.85
C THR A 65 -4.61 -2.50 -3.53
N LEU A 66 -3.79 -1.84 -2.71
CA LEU A 66 -4.19 -1.14 -1.50
C LEU A 66 -3.75 0.31 -1.61
N THR A 67 -4.71 1.22 -1.72
CA THR A 67 -4.50 2.66 -1.78
C THR A 67 -4.78 3.26 -0.40
N PHE A 68 -3.80 3.95 0.18
CA PHE A 68 -3.92 4.74 1.41
C PHE A 68 -4.14 6.22 1.05
N ILE A 69 -5.23 6.82 1.51
CA ILE A 69 -5.55 8.23 1.22
C ILE A 69 -5.19 9.04 2.46
N LEU A 70 -4.00 9.62 2.52
CA LEU A 70 -3.53 10.36 3.70
C LEU A 70 -3.98 11.82 3.71
N LYS A 71 -4.09 12.44 2.53
CA LYS A 71 -4.64 13.78 2.30
C LYS A 71 -5.43 13.80 0.99
N GLY A 72 -6.46 14.64 0.93
CA GLY A 72 -7.30 14.78 -0.26
C GLY A 72 -8.35 13.68 -0.38
N ASP A 73 -8.66 13.29 -1.63
CA ASP A 73 -9.64 12.26 -1.95
C ASP A 73 -9.34 11.47 -3.23
N VAL A 74 -9.86 10.25 -3.27
CA VAL A 74 -9.78 9.36 -4.44
C VAL A 74 -11.16 8.82 -4.80
N VAL A 75 -11.58 9.14 -6.01
CA VAL A 75 -12.70 8.55 -6.74
C VAL A 75 -12.22 7.30 -7.47
N HIS A 76 -12.83 6.17 -7.12
CA HIS A 76 -12.65 4.89 -7.80
C HIS A 76 -13.86 4.59 -8.67
N SER A 77 -13.61 4.02 -9.86
CA SER A 77 -14.64 3.39 -10.69
C SER A 77 -14.04 2.20 -11.43
N ASP A 78 -14.75 1.07 -11.45
CA ASP A 78 -14.29 -0.13 -12.14
C ASP A 78 -15.37 -0.82 -12.99
N SER A 79 -14.89 -1.71 -13.85
CA SER A 79 -15.64 -2.58 -14.77
C SER A 79 -16.48 -3.66 -14.08
N SER A 80 -16.23 -3.96 -12.80
CA SER A 80 -17.08 -4.84 -11.99
C SER A 80 -18.27 -4.10 -11.35
N GLY A 81 -18.36 -2.78 -11.58
CA GLY A 81 -19.41 -1.90 -11.06
C GLY A 81 -19.05 -1.21 -9.74
N GLY A 82 -17.85 -1.45 -9.20
CA GLY A 82 -17.36 -0.79 -7.99
C GLY A 82 -17.16 0.70 -8.23
N LYS A 83 -17.74 1.53 -7.35
CA LYS A 83 -17.58 2.99 -7.36
C LYS A 83 -17.54 3.52 -5.93
N SER A 84 -16.63 4.45 -5.66
CA SER A 84 -16.62 5.15 -4.36
C SER A 84 -15.83 6.44 -4.43
N ILE A 85 -16.04 7.31 -3.44
CA ILE A 85 -15.16 8.44 -3.14
C ILE A 85 -14.62 8.22 -1.74
N ILE A 86 -13.32 7.97 -1.59
CA ILE A 86 -12.67 7.78 -0.30
C ILE A 86 -11.88 9.03 0.04
N THR A 87 -12.09 9.55 1.24
CA THR A 87 -11.45 10.78 1.70
C THR A 87 -10.32 10.49 2.68
N THR A 88 -9.59 11.55 3.02
CA THR A 88 -8.51 11.57 4.02
C THR A 88 -8.71 10.61 5.21
N GLY A 89 -7.74 9.72 5.39
CA GLY A 89 -7.66 8.68 6.40
C GLY A 89 -8.41 7.38 6.05
N GLY A 90 -9.00 7.29 4.85
CA GLY A 90 -9.60 6.07 4.32
C GLY A 90 -8.62 5.25 3.47
N ILE A 91 -9.09 4.09 3.01
CA ILE A 91 -8.36 3.19 2.12
C ILE A 91 -9.26 2.63 1.01
N GLN A 92 -8.62 2.13 -0.05
CA GLN A 92 -9.25 1.32 -1.09
C GLN A 92 -8.48 0.01 -1.20
N TRP A 93 -9.16 -1.13 -1.07
CA TRP A 93 -8.60 -2.45 -1.28
C TRP A 93 -9.30 -3.10 -2.47
N MET A 94 -8.55 -3.35 -3.55
CA MET A 94 -9.07 -3.95 -4.77
C MET A 94 -8.32 -5.24 -5.09
N THR A 95 -9.05 -6.36 -5.13
CA THR A 95 -8.56 -7.60 -5.73
C THR A 95 -8.76 -7.51 -7.23
N ALA A 96 -7.68 -7.44 -8.02
CA ALA A 96 -7.78 -7.45 -9.48
C ALA A 96 -8.06 -8.86 -10.02
N GLY A 97 -7.45 -9.88 -9.42
CA GLY A 97 -7.70 -11.29 -9.73
C GLY A 97 -7.60 -11.57 -11.23
N LYS A 98 -8.62 -12.22 -11.82
CA LYS A 98 -8.68 -12.57 -13.25
C LYS A 98 -8.71 -11.39 -14.22
N GLY A 99 -8.76 -10.15 -13.74
CA GLY A 99 -8.70 -8.97 -14.58
C GLY A 99 -9.80 -7.96 -14.28
N ILE A 100 -9.41 -6.70 -14.15
CA ILE A 100 -10.31 -5.56 -13.97
C ILE A 100 -9.75 -4.35 -14.73
N ILE A 101 -10.62 -3.56 -15.37
CA ILE A 101 -10.31 -2.18 -15.76
C ILE A 101 -10.88 -1.23 -14.71
N HIS A 102 -10.08 -0.29 -14.24
CA HIS A 102 -10.49 0.72 -13.26
C HIS A 102 -9.80 2.07 -13.49
N SER A 103 -10.31 3.11 -12.82
CA SER A 103 -9.74 4.45 -12.82
C SER A 103 -9.72 5.03 -11.41
N GLU A 104 -8.68 5.78 -11.09
CA GLU A 104 -8.48 6.49 -9.83
C GLU A 104 -8.25 7.98 -10.13
N ASN A 105 -9.20 8.83 -9.75
CA ASN A 105 -9.13 10.28 -9.98
C ASN A 105 -9.52 11.04 -8.70
N SER A 106 -9.37 12.36 -8.66
CA SER A 106 -9.92 13.19 -7.58
C SER A 106 -11.38 13.55 -7.86
N SER A 107 -12.12 13.87 -6.80
CA SER A 107 -13.51 14.30 -6.86
C SER A 107 -13.66 15.64 -7.58
N ASP A 108 -14.86 15.90 -8.12
CA ASP A 108 -15.17 17.21 -8.72
C ASP A 108 -15.03 18.35 -7.70
N GLU A 109 -15.28 18.06 -6.42
CA GLU A 109 -15.09 19.02 -5.35
C GLU A 109 -13.60 19.35 -5.14
N PHE A 110 -12.73 18.34 -5.07
CA PHE A 110 -11.28 18.54 -4.95
C PHE A 110 -10.72 19.26 -6.17
N LYS A 111 -11.13 18.87 -7.38
CA LYS A 111 -10.72 19.54 -8.63
C LYS A 111 -11.06 21.02 -8.62
N ARG A 112 -12.25 21.38 -8.14
CA ARG A 112 -12.68 22.78 -8.05
C ARG A 112 -11.92 23.55 -6.97
N LYS A 113 -11.75 22.98 -5.77
CA LYS A 113 -11.20 23.68 -4.59
C LYS A 113 -9.67 23.67 -4.51
N GLY A 114 -9.01 22.67 -5.06
CA GLY A 114 -7.60 22.40 -4.77
C GLY A 114 -7.39 21.92 -3.33
N GLY A 115 -6.13 21.86 -2.93
CA GLY A 115 -5.67 21.39 -1.62
C GLY A 115 -4.52 20.40 -1.74
N VAL A 116 -4.10 19.85 -0.59
CA VAL A 116 -3.04 18.84 -0.53
C VAL A 116 -3.59 17.46 -0.85
N GLU A 117 -2.96 16.76 -1.78
CA GLU A 117 -3.16 15.34 -2.07
C GLU A 117 -1.92 14.55 -1.62
N GLU A 118 -2.12 13.44 -0.90
CA GLU A 118 -1.05 12.54 -0.48
C GLU A 118 -1.62 11.11 -0.42
N VAL A 119 -1.17 10.25 -1.33
CA VAL A 119 -1.72 8.92 -1.55
C VAL A 119 -0.58 7.92 -1.74
N LEU A 120 -0.70 6.75 -1.13
CA LEU A 120 0.25 5.65 -1.33
C LEU A 120 -0.48 4.45 -1.93
N GLN A 121 0.09 3.85 -2.97
CA GLN A 121 -0.46 2.65 -3.59
C GLN A 121 0.51 1.48 -3.41
N LEU A 122 0.04 0.46 -2.70
CA LEU A 122 0.73 -0.81 -2.45
C LEU A 122 0.13 -1.90 -3.34
N TRP A 123 0.96 -2.65 -4.05
CA TRP A 123 0.54 -3.85 -4.75
C TRP A 123 0.93 -5.09 -3.94
N ILE A 124 -0.02 -6.01 -3.79
CA ILE A 124 0.10 -7.24 -2.99
C ILE A 124 -0.15 -8.42 -3.91
N ASN A 125 0.86 -9.27 -4.10
CA ASN A 125 0.79 -10.43 -4.98
C ASN A 125 -0.24 -11.45 -4.48
N LEU A 126 -0.91 -12.12 -5.42
CA LEU A 126 -1.71 -13.30 -5.14
C LEU A 126 -0.92 -14.57 -5.52
N PRO A 127 -1.02 -15.66 -4.73
CA PRO A 127 -0.49 -16.95 -5.13
C PRO A 127 -1.18 -17.45 -6.40
N ALA A 128 -0.52 -18.31 -7.16
CA ALA A 128 -0.95 -18.83 -8.45
C ALA A 128 -2.43 -19.29 -8.44
N LYS A 129 -2.81 -20.02 -7.39
CA LYS A 129 -4.18 -20.53 -7.20
C LYS A 129 -5.26 -19.45 -7.05
N LEU A 130 -4.89 -18.22 -6.70
CA LEU A 130 -5.80 -17.08 -6.50
C LEU A 130 -5.70 -16.02 -7.60
N LYS A 131 -4.70 -16.07 -8.49
CA LYS A 131 -4.51 -15.05 -9.54
C LYS A 131 -5.69 -14.91 -10.50
N LEU A 132 -6.56 -15.91 -10.60
CA LEU A 132 -7.76 -15.89 -11.43
C LEU A 132 -9.07 -15.81 -10.61
N THR A 133 -9.00 -15.42 -9.34
CA THR A 133 -10.20 -15.14 -8.54
C THR A 133 -11.02 -14.00 -9.17
N PRO A 134 -12.35 -13.95 -9.03
CA PRO A 134 -13.14 -12.81 -9.47
C PRO A 134 -12.65 -11.49 -8.83
N PRO A 135 -12.69 -10.36 -9.56
CA PRO A 135 -12.32 -9.08 -9.00
C PRO A 135 -13.27 -8.68 -7.86
N LYS A 136 -12.77 -7.93 -6.90
CA LYS A 136 -13.53 -7.43 -5.76
C LYS A 136 -13.00 -6.08 -5.30
N TYR A 137 -13.90 -5.18 -4.93
CA TYR A 137 -13.56 -3.86 -4.41
C TYR A 137 -14.12 -3.66 -3.00
N ILE A 138 -13.32 -3.08 -2.09
CA ILE A 138 -13.74 -2.63 -0.77
C ILE A 138 -13.10 -1.25 -0.50
N GLY A 139 -13.93 -0.22 -0.33
CA GLY A 139 -13.50 1.10 0.12
C GLY A 139 -13.93 1.34 1.57
N LEU A 140 -13.02 1.84 2.41
CA LEU A 140 -13.30 2.16 3.82
C LEU A 140 -12.98 3.62 4.09
N GLN A 141 -13.94 4.34 4.67
CA GLN A 141 -13.71 5.66 5.23
C GLN A 141 -12.95 5.56 6.56
N LYS A 142 -12.34 6.66 6.98
CA LYS A 142 -11.57 6.78 8.23
C LYS A 142 -12.31 6.30 9.50
N ASN A 143 -13.62 6.40 9.54
CA ASN A 143 -14.45 5.98 10.68
C ASN A 143 -14.82 4.49 10.65
N GLN A 144 -14.62 3.81 9.52
CA GLN A 144 -14.84 2.39 9.36
C GLN A 144 -13.59 1.58 9.71
N ILE A 145 -12.41 2.19 9.78
CA ILE A 145 -11.15 1.51 10.12
C ILE A 145 -10.97 1.45 11.65
N PRO A 146 -10.82 0.27 12.27
CA PRO A 146 -10.54 0.09 13.68
C PRO A 146 -9.26 0.80 14.12
N LYS A 147 -9.32 1.44 15.28
CA LYS A 147 -8.20 2.24 15.83
C LYS A 147 -7.80 1.73 17.20
N LEU A 148 -6.53 1.41 17.37
CA LEU A 148 -5.95 1.08 18.65
C LEU A 148 -5.09 2.24 19.13
N LYS A 149 -5.32 2.70 20.37
CA LYS A 149 -4.45 3.66 21.04
C LYS A 149 -3.47 2.92 21.94
N LEU A 150 -2.19 3.04 21.65
CA LEU A 150 -1.11 2.36 22.38
C LEU A 150 -0.20 3.39 23.05
N ASP A 151 0.67 2.91 23.96
CA ASP A 151 1.67 3.71 24.67
C ASP A 151 1.09 5.01 25.25
N SER A 152 0.08 4.85 26.10
CA SER A 152 -0.65 5.96 26.74
C SER A 152 -1.23 6.99 25.75
N GLY A 153 -1.56 6.56 24.54
CA GLY A 153 -2.18 7.39 23.50
C GLY A 153 -1.19 8.14 22.60
N LYS A 154 0.11 7.85 22.68
CA LYS A 154 1.11 8.40 21.74
C LYS A 154 1.07 7.73 20.37
N LEU A 155 0.52 6.52 20.30
CA LEU A 155 0.44 5.75 19.06
C LEU A 155 -1.03 5.51 18.71
N THR A 156 -1.39 5.75 17.46
CA THR A 156 -2.67 5.34 16.89
C THR A 156 -2.42 4.37 15.74
N VAL A 157 -2.77 3.10 15.95
CA VAL A 157 -2.72 2.06 14.92
C VAL A 157 -4.07 2.05 14.20
N ASN A 158 -4.10 2.38 12.91
CA ASN A 158 -5.27 2.21 12.06
C ASN A 158 -5.16 0.82 11.42
N LEU A 159 -5.91 -0.15 11.93
CA LEU A 159 -5.82 -1.57 11.57
C LEU A 159 -6.74 -1.90 10.40
N ILE A 160 -6.16 -2.19 9.23
CA ILE A 160 -6.91 -2.42 7.99
C ILE A 160 -7.20 -3.91 7.81
N SER A 161 -6.19 -4.77 7.94
CA SER A 161 -6.31 -6.22 7.83
C SER A 161 -5.45 -6.95 8.87
N GLY A 162 -5.84 -8.17 9.21
CA GLY A 162 -5.17 -8.98 10.25
C GLY A 162 -5.76 -8.75 11.64
N LYS A 163 -4.99 -9.12 12.68
CA LYS A 163 -5.38 -8.99 14.09
C LYS A 163 -4.28 -8.32 14.88
N TRP A 164 -4.69 -7.45 15.81
CA TRP A 164 -3.86 -6.86 16.84
C TRP A 164 -4.54 -7.05 18.19
N ASP A 165 -3.93 -7.84 19.06
CA ASP A 165 -4.54 -8.30 20.32
C ASP A 165 -5.95 -8.88 20.06
N ASN A 166 -6.99 -8.24 20.61
CA ASN A 166 -8.40 -8.65 20.44
C ASN A 166 -9.13 -7.89 19.33
N THR A 167 -8.44 -7.01 18.60
CA THR A 167 -9.02 -6.22 17.51
C THR A 167 -8.67 -6.84 16.16
N LYS A 168 -9.67 -6.98 15.30
CA LYS A 168 -9.51 -7.45 13.91
C LYS A 168 -9.65 -6.25 12.98
N GLY A 169 -8.89 -6.22 11.89
CA GLY A 169 -9.12 -5.28 10.79
C GLY A 169 -10.39 -5.64 10.01
N GLU A 170 -10.98 -4.66 9.32
CA GLU A 170 -12.20 -4.85 8.53
C GLU A 170 -11.98 -5.68 7.26
N ILE A 171 -10.76 -5.66 6.71
CA ILE A 171 -10.45 -6.40 5.50
C ILE A 171 -9.97 -7.80 5.86
N ASP A 172 -10.73 -8.79 5.40
CA ASP A 172 -10.32 -10.19 5.34
C ASP A 172 -9.40 -10.43 4.14
N SER A 173 -8.10 -10.35 4.38
CA SER A 173 -7.09 -10.61 3.35
C SER A 173 -7.14 -12.06 2.86
N LEU A 174 -7.07 -12.25 1.54
CA LEU A 174 -7.09 -13.57 0.90
C LEU A 174 -5.83 -14.41 1.21
N THR A 175 -4.74 -13.75 1.58
CA THR A 175 -3.42 -14.36 1.80
C THR A 175 -2.88 -14.07 3.20
N ASP A 176 -3.78 -13.77 4.15
CA ASP A 176 -3.44 -13.46 5.54
C ASP A 176 -2.42 -12.30 5.65
N ILE A 177 -2.58 -11.23 4.88
CA ILE A 177 -1.74 -10.03 5.03
C ILE A 177 -2.23 -9.24 6.24
N PHE A 178 -1.29 -8.86 7.10
CA PHE A 178 -1.52 -7.83 8.12
C PHE A 178 -1.19 -6.47 7.50
N THR A 179 -2.08 -5.48 7.65
CA THR A 179 -1.86 -4.12 7.15
C THR A 179 -2.34 -3.08 8.15
N SER A 180 -1.51 -2.06 8.33
CA SER A 180 -1.83 -0.88 9.13
C SER A 180 -1.08 0.34 8.64
N PHE A 181 -1.60 1.52 8.93
CA PHE A 181 -0.78 2.72 9.03
C PHE A 181 -0.86 3.27 10.45
N ILE A 182 0.28 3.72 10.96
CA ILE A 182 0.45 4.04 12.37
C ILE A 182 0.90 5.50 12.45
N GLU A 183 0.16 6.28 13.23
CA GLU A 183 0.52 7.63 13.61
C GLU A 183 1.24 7.55 14.96
N LEU A 184 2.47 8.07 15.02
CA LEU A 184 3.28 8.10 16.23
C LEU A 184 3.57 9.55 16.60
N ARG A 185 3.30 9.92 17.86
CA ARG A 185 3.80 11.16 18.45
C ARG A 185 5.23 10.98 18.91
N LYS A 186 6.02 12.06 18.91
CA LYS A 186 7.39 12.08 19.42
C LYS A 186 7.52 11.41 20.79
N ASN A 187 8.57 10.62 20.97
CA ASN A 187 8.85 9.76 22.12
C ASN A 187 7.80 8.66 22.35
N GLY A 188 7.00 8.34 21.33
CA GLY A 188 6.13 7.18 21.30
C GLY A 188 6.92 5.92 20.97
N ILE A 189 6.66 4.82 21.67
CA ILE A 189 7.38 3.56 21.49
C ILE A 189 6.42 2.44 21.12
N LEU A 190 6.67 1.81 19.98
CA LEU A 190 6.02 0.58 19.54
C LEU A 190 6.95 -0.61 19.75
N ASN A 191 6.51 -1.59 20.54
CA ASN A 191 7.15 -2.90 20.61
C ASN A 191 6.22 -3.92 19.97
N ILE A 192 6.69 -4.58 18.92
CA ILE A 192 5.91 -5.59 18.18
C ILE A 192 6.73 -6.86 17.96
N SER A 193 6.04 -8.00 17.95
CA SER A 193 6.61 -9.29 17.55
C SER A 193 5.95 -9.75 16.25
N VAL A 194 6.75 -10.03 15.24
CA VAL A 194 6.29 -10.59 13.95
C VAL A 194 6.98 -11.92 13.72
N GLU A 195 6.20 -12.96 13.43
CA GLU A 195 6.70 -14.30 13.08
C GLU A 195 7.86 -14.24 12.06
N LYS A 196 8.88 -15.08 12.25
CA LYS A 196 10.08 -15.08 11.40
C LYS A 196 9.77 -15.43 9.95
N GLU A 197 8.72 -16.23 9.74
CA GLU A 197 8.26 -16.69 8.43
C GLU A 197 7.57 -15.58 7.63
N ARG A 198 7.36 -14.39 8.20
CA ARG A 198 6.67 -13.28 7.55
C ARG A 198 7.65 -12.20 7.17
N ASN A 199 7.60 -11.75 5.91
CA ASN A 199 8.31 -10.55 5.47
C ASN A 199 7.56 -9.30 5.93
N ILE A 200 8.32 -8.23 6.15
CA ILE A 200 7.83 -6.96 6.70
C ILE A 200 8.08 -5.85 5.69
N LEU A 201 7.05 -5.06 5.45
CA LEU A 201 7.13 -3.76 4.82
C LEU A 201 6.92 -2.72 5.91
N LEU A 202 7.99 -1.99 6.24
CA LEU A 202 7.94 -0.81 7.10
C LEU A 202 8.46 0.38 6.30
N TYR A 203 7.58 1.33 6.03
CA TYR A 203 7.90 2.53 5.25
C TYR A 203 7.56 3.79 6.04
N VAL A 204 8.51 4.70 6.13
CA VAL A 204 8.33 6.00 6.79
C VAL A 204 7.77 6.99 5.78
N VAL A 205 6.47 7.27 5.91
CA VAL A 205 5.78 8.23 5.03
C VAL A 205 6.23 9.65 5.37
N ASP A 206 6.23 9.98 6.66
CA ASP A 206 6.58 11.29 7.18
C ASP A 206 7.22 11.17 8.57
N GLY A 207 8.03 12.17 8.94
CA GLY A 207 8.73 12.22 10.21
C GLY A 207 10.04 11.43 10.24
N LYS A 208 10.41 10.97 11.44
CA LYS A 208 11.68 10.31 11.73
C LYS A 208 11.50 9.34 12.88
N ILE A 209 11.95 8.10 12.67
CA ILE A 209 11.87 7.03 13.66
C ILE A 209 13.24 6.39 13.89
N ARG A 210 13.41 5.79 15.05
CA ARG A 210 14.45 4.81 15.32
C ARG A 210 13.83 3.42 15.26
N VAL A 211 14.39 2.54 14.44
CA VAL A 211 14.01 1.13 14.35
C VAL A 211 15.15 0.30 14.91
N ASN A 212 14.92 -0.33 16.06
CA ASN A 212 15.96 -0.94 16.88
C ASN A 212 17.06 0.08 17.21
N ASN A 213 18.18 0.03 16.50
CA ASN A 213 19.34 0.91 16.71
C ASN A 213 19.62 1.82 15.51
N GLU A 214 18.85 1.71 14.42
CA GLU A 214 19.04 2.47 13.18
C GLU A 214 18.00 3.60 13.08
N ILE A 215 18.36 4.70 12.44
CA ILE A 215 17.45 5.83 12.19
C ILE A 215 16.92 5.74 10.77
N ALA A 216 15.60 5.87 10.62
CA ALA A 216 14.91 5.96 9.35
C ALA A 216 14.12 7.26 9.28
N ASP A 217 14.49 8.11 8.32
CA ASP A 217 13.80 9.36 7.99
C ASP A 217 12.62 9.12 7.05
N LYS A 218 11.84 10.16 6.79
CA LYS A 218 10.87 10.24 5.70
C LYS A 218 11.41 9.66 4.39
N LEU A 219 10.54 8.94 3.68
CA LEU A 219 10.80 8.22 2.42
C LEU A 219 11.80 7.06 2.54
N ILE A 220 12.08 6.57 3.76
CA ILE A 220 12.86 5.35 3.98
C ILE A 220 11.97 4.12 4.08
N LEU A 221 12.29 3.11 3.28
CA LEU A 221 11.86 1.73 3.46
C LEU A 221 12.90 0.96 4.29
N VAL A 222 12.45 0.26 5.33
CA VAL A 222 13.30 -0.56 6.18
C VAL A 222 13.14 -2.03 5.79
N GLU A 223 14.19 -2.62 5.23
CA GLU A 223 14.23 -4.05 4.89
C GLU A 223 14.81 -4.84 6.08
N PHE A 224 14.14 -5.93 6.47
CA PHE A 224 14.54 -6.77 7.60
C PHE A 224 15.09 -8.13 7.15
N ASN A 225 15.96 -8.72 7.97
CA ASN A 225 16.24 -10.15 7.92
C ASN A 225 15.18 -10.94 8.70
N ASN A 226 15.09 -12.25 8.48
CA ASN A 226 14.10 -13.14 9.12
C ASN A 226 14.69 -13.92 10.32
N ASN A 227 15.56 -13.29 11.11
CA ASN A 227 16.35 -13.96 12.15
C ASN A 227 15.79 -13.84 13.58
N ASN A 228 14.83 -12.94 13.81
CA ASN A 228 14.18 -12.70 15.10
C ASN A 228 12.78 -12.15 14.87
N GLU A 229 11.97 -12.05 15.91
CA GLU A 229 10.58 -11.61 15.82
C GLU A 229 10.37 -10.19 16.33
N LYS A 230 11.16 -9.77 17.33
CA LYS A 230 10.95 -8.52 18.05
C LYS A 230 11.49 -7.32 17.28
N ILE A 231 10.67 -6.28 17.17
CA ILE A 231 11.01 -4.99 16.57
C ILE A 231 10.61 -3.90 17.55
N ASN A 232 11.50 -2.93 17.73
CA ASN A 232 11.25 -1.73 18.52
C ASN A 232 11.27 -0.55 17.57
N ILE A 233 10.25 0.29 17.64
CA ILE A 233 10.15 1.53 16.86
C ILE A 233 9.91 2.66 17.84
N GLU A 234 10.76 3.67 17.81
CA GLU A 234 10.63 4.88 18.61
C GLU A 234 10.47 6.08 17.67
N ALA A 235 9.47 6.90 17.90
CA ALA A 235 9.27 8.14 17.17
C ALA A 235 10.23 9.22 17.69
N LEU A 236 11.17 9.66 16.85
CA LEU A 236 12.06 10.78 17.15
C LEU A 236 11.40 12.13 16.86
N GLU A 237 10.45 12.12 15.93
CA GLU A 237 9.56 13.20 15.55
C GLU A 237 8.14 12.64 15.43
N ASP A 238 7.11 13.50 15.37
CA ASP A 238 5.79 13.05 14.97
C ASP A 238 5.90 12.40 13.58
N SER A 239 5.43 11.17 13.45
CA SER A 239 5.72 10.31 12.29
C SER A 239 4.48 9.54 11.84
N ILE A 240 4.44 9.23 10.55
CA ILE A 240 3.46 8.32 9.96
C ILE A 240 4.22 7.20 9.27
N ILE A 241 3.88 5.96 9.61
CA ILE A 241 4.48 4.78 8.99
C ILE A 241 3.40 3.87 8.40
N ILE A 242 3.72 3.22 7.30
CA ILE A 242 3.00 2.03 6.84
C ILE A 242 3.72 0.82 7.43
N PHE A 243 2.95 -0.07 8.05
CA PHE A 243 3.45 -1.32 8.60
C PHE A 243 2.57 -2.48 8.15
N CYS A 244 3.12 -3.29 7.25
CA CYS A 244 2.49 -4.48 6.70
C CYS A 244 3.41 -5.68 6.89
N HIS A 245 2.82 -6.88 7.05
CA HIS A 245 3.60 -8.12 6.99
C HIS A 245 2.77 -9.28 6.45
N GLY A 246 3.43 -10.20 5.76
CA GLY A 246 2.80 -11.33 5.07
C GLY A 246 3.78 -12.50 4.94
N ARG A 247 3.26 -13.71 4.80
CA ARG A 247 4.13 -14.86 4.46
C ARG A 247 4.56 -14.71 3.00
N PRO A 248 5.84 -14.92 2.66
CA PRO A 248 6.27 -14.94 1.27
C PRO A 248 5.56 -16.08 0.54
N LEU A 249 5.16 -15.83 -0.70
CA LEU A 249 4.55 -16.83 -1.57
C LEU A 249 5.59 -17.85 -2.04
N ASN A 250 6.85 -17.44 -2.23
CA ASN A 250 7.92 -18.28 -2.79
C ASN A 250 7.53 -18.90 -4.15
N GLU A 251 6.80 -18.14 -4.96
CA GLU A 251 6.39 -18.52 -6.31
C GLU A 251 7.09 -17.62 -7.35
N PRO A 252 7.27 -18.08 -8.60
CA PRO A 252 7.73 -17.23 -9.69
C PRO A 252 6.85 -16.00 -9.85
N VAL A 253 7.48 -14.84 -10.07
CA VAL A 253 6.81 -13.57 -10.37
C VAL A 253 7.26 -13.13 -11.76
N VAL A 254 6.32 -13.05 -12.69
CA VAL A 254 6.54 -12.51 -14.04
C VAL A 254 5.62 -11.32 -14.20
N SER A 255 6.19 -10.15 -14.45
CA SER A 255 5.45 -8.90 -14.61
C SER A 255 5.63 -8.30 -16.00
N TYR A 256 4.56 -7.70 -16.52
CA TYR A 256 4.62 -6.85 -17.70
C TYR A 256 3.59 -5.72 -17.55
N GLY A 257 4.08 -4.54 -17.19
CA GLY A 257 3.23 -3.38 -16.88
C GLY A 257 2.21 -3.73 -15.78
N PRO A 258 0.89 -3.65 -16.05
CA PRO A 258 -0.16 -3.89 -15.07
C PRO A 258 -0.53 -5.36 -14.84
N PHE A 259 0.22 -6.31 -15.41
CA PHE A 259 -0.06 -7.73 -15.28
C PHE A 259 1.05 -8.40 -14.47
N VAL A 260 0.68 -9.12 -13.40
CA VAL A 260 1.63 -9.88 -12.59
C VAL A 260 1.15 -11.32 -12.45
N MET A 261 1.79 -12.23 -13.19
CA MET A 261 1.45 -13.66 -13.26
C MET A 261 2.64 -14.52 -12.81
N ASN A 262 2.56 -15.84 -12.93
CA ASN A 262 3.64 -16.75 -12.57
C ASN A 262 4.48 -17.18 -13.79
N THR A 263 3.96 -17.02 -15.01
CA THR A 263 4.66 -17.41 -16.25
C THR A 263 4.48 -16.39 -17.38
N GLU A 264 5.41 -16.37 -18.35
CA GLU A 264 5.29 -15.55 -19.56
C GLU A 264 4.07 -15.93 -20.42
N ALA A 265 3.67 -17.20 -20.40
CA ALA A 265 2.47 -17.67 -21.10
C ALA A 265 1.20 -17.03 -20.53
N GLU A 266 1.09 -16.94 -19.21
CA GLU A 266 -0.03 -16.27 -18.53
C GLU A 266 -0.03 -14.76 -18.79
N ILE A 267 1.15 -14.12 -18.87
CA ILE A 267 1.27 -12.71 -19.26
C ILE A 267 0.75 -12.50 -20.69
N ARG A 268 1.16 -13.34 -21.65
CA ARG A 268 0.63 -13.28 -23.01
C ARG A 268 -0.89 -13.48 -23.05
N GLN A 269 -1.42 -14.39 -22.24
CA GLN A 269 -2.87 -14.59 -22.12
C GLN A 269 -3.58 -13.36 -21.53
N ALA A 270 -2.97 -12.68 -20.54
CA ALA A 270 -3.51 -11.44 -19.97
C ALA A 270 -3.64 -10.34 -21.02
N MET A 271 -2.63 -10.17 -21.88
CA MET A 271 -2.67 -9.20 -22.98
C MET A 271 -3.78 -9.54 -23.98
N ILE A 272 -3.90 -10.82 -24.38
CA ILE A 272 -4.94 -11.28 -25.31
C ILE A 272 -6.33 -11.02 -24.73
N ASP A 273 -6.54 -11.35 -23.46
CA ASP A 273 -7.83 -11.15 -22.79
C ASP A 273 -8.19 -9.67 -22.66
N TYR A 274 -7.22 -8.80 -22.38
CA TYR A 274 -7.42 -7.36 -22.34
C TYR A 274 -7.80 -6.81 -23.72
N GLN A 275 -7.02 -7.16 -24.75
CA GLN A 275 -7.26 -6.72 -26.13
C GLN A 275 -8.58 -7.24 -26.72
N SER A 276 -9.08 -8.38 -26.23
CA SER A 276 -10.37 -8.96 -26.63
C SER A 276 -11.56 -8.50 -25.77
N GLY A 277 -11.36 -7.52 -24.88
CA GLY A 277 -12.45 -6.90 -24.10
C GLY A 277 -12.97 -7.78 -22.96
N LYS A 278 -12.20 -8.75 -22.47
CA LYS A 278 -12.64 -9.67 -21.39
C LYS A 278 -12.43 -9.14 -19.98
N PHE A 279 -11.93 -7.91 -19.84
CA PHE A 279 -11.75 -7.24 -18.56
C PHE A 279 -12.97 -6.39 -18.16
N GLY A 280 -14.06 -6.47 -18.95
CA GLY A 280 -15.30 -5.70 -18.80
C GLY A 280 -15.37 -4.48 -19.69
#